data_AF-A0A0D3KPA1-F1
#
_entry.id   AF-A0A0D3KPA1-F1
#
_cell.length_a   1.000
_cell.length_b   1.000
_cell.length_c   1.000
_cell.angle_alpha   90.00
_cell.angle_beta   90.00
_cell.angle_gamma   90.00
#
_symmetry.space_group_name_H-M   'P 1'
#
loop_
_entity.id
_entity.type
_entity.pdbx_description
1 polymer ?
#
loop_
_entity_poly.entity_id
_entity_poly.type
_entity_poly.pdbx_seq_one_letter_code
_entity_poly.pdbx_strand_id
1 'polypeptide(L)'
;MSASTAQSSALRLMSDLKTMKQSPPEGVSASPMSEDNLFVWGGTVFGPDDTAWEGGIYSMRLTFTDQYPDKPPRVRFTSEMVRGSVPARAVRSAAAARGGGECPGALPGPARPPSISPPPPPRPPQFHPNIYPDGTLCMDLIQDNWSPIYSVCSILIAIRSLLTDPNCASPANPEAAHLYQTDKKQYGRRVRRVAEKSVGG
;
A
#
# COMPACT_ATOMS: atom_id res chain seq x y z
N MET A 1 -10.97 -28.17 15.40
CA MET A 1 -11.69 -27.00 15.95
C MET A 1 -11.70 -25.82 14.95
N SER A 2 -11.76 -26.10 13.65
CA SER A 2 -11.31 -25.16 12.59
C SER A 2 -12.43 -24.54 11.75
N ALA A 3 -13.65 -25.09 11.77
CA ALA A 3 -14.75 -24.58 10.95
C ALA A 3 -15.48 -23.38 11.59
N SER A 4 -15.60 -23.35 12.92
CA SER A 4 -16.35 -22.31 13.63
C SER A 4 -15.62 -20.97 13.72
N THR A 5 -14.29 -20.99 13.86
CA THR A 5 -13.43 -19.78 13.87
C THR A 5 -13.35 -19.13 12.49
N ALA A 6 -13.21 -19.95 11.44
CA ALA A 6 -13.24 -19.49 10.05
C ALA A 6 -14.59 -18.82 9.69
N GLN A 7 -15.71 -19.34 10.21
CA GLN A 7 -17.03 -18.75 10.00
C GLN A 7 -17.19 -17.40 10.71
N SER A 8 -16.70 -17.28 11.95
CA SER A 8 -16.72 -16.02 12.71
C SER A 8 -15.83 -14.95 12.07
N SER A 9 -14.61 -15.31 11.66
CA SER A 9 -13.67 -14.40 11.00
C SER A 9 -14.20 -13.90 9.65
N ALA A 10 -14.81 -14.77 8.85
CA ALA A 10 -15.44 -14.38 7.58
C ALA A 10 -16.57 -13.36 7.80
N LEU A 11 -17.45 -13.58 8.79
CA LEU A 11 -18.52 -12.62 9.13
C LEU A 11 -17.96 -11.26 9.55
N ARG A 12 -16.87 -11.26 10.32
CA ARG A 12 -16.18 -10.02 10.69
C ARG A 12 -15.61 -9.30 9.46
N LEU A 13 -14.96 -10.01 8.54
CA LEU A 13 -14.44 -9.43 7.30
C LEU A 13 -15.54 -8.87 6.39
N MET A 14 -16.70 -9.51 6.33
CA MET A 14 -17.86 -8.99 5.61
C MET A 14 -18.38 -7.69 6.22
N SER A 15 -18.38 -7.57 7.56
CA SER A 15 -18.72 -6.33 8.25
C SER A 15 -17.72 -5.22 7.94
N ASP A 16 -16.42 -5.52 7.99
CA ASP A 16 -15.36 -4.56 7.64
C ASP A 16 -15.49 -4.10 6.18
N LEU A 17 -15.85 -5.01 5.26
CA LEU A 17 -16.05 -4.70 3.85
C LEU A 17 -17.25 -3.76 3.66
N LYS A 18 -18.34 -4.00 4.40
CA LYS A 18 -19.50 -3.13 4.40
C LYS A 18 -19.12 -1.72 4.85
N THR A 19 -18.36 -1.60 5.94
CA THR A 19 -17.86 -0.30 6.43
C THR A 19 -17.01 0.40 5.38
N MET A 20 -16.05 -0.29 4.76
CA MET A 20 -15.20 0.28 3.71
C MET A 20 -16.01 0.77 2.49
N LYS A 21 -17.10 0.07 2.13
CA LYS A 21 -17.98 0.47 1.01
C LYS A 21 -18.92 1.62 1.36
N GLN A 22 -19.46 1.63 2.58
CA GLN A 22 -20.49 2.60 3.00
C GLN A 22 -19.90 3.90 3.53
N SER A 23 -18.74 3.83 4.18
CA SER A 23 -18.04 4.98 4.76
C SER A 23 -16.54 4.84 4.47
N PRO A 24 -16.12 5.02 3.20
CA PRO A 24 -14.71 4.94 2.85
C PRO A 24 -13.94 6.05 3.58
N PRO A 25 -12.81 5.75 4.22
CA PRO A 25 -12.05 6.76 4.94
C PRO A 25 -11.29 7.63 3.95
N GLU A 26 -11.10 8.90 4.28
CA GLU A 26 -10.41 9.82 3.37
C GLU A 26 -8.96 9.38 3.15
N GLY A 27 -8.54 9.38 1.89
CA GLY A 27 -7.16 9.06 1.53
C GLY A 27 -6.80 7.58 1.64
N VAL A 28 -7.76 6.66 1.87
CA VAL A 28 -7.47 5.21 1.88
C VAL A 28 -8.59 4.41 1.20
N SER A 29 -8.27 3.24 0.65
CA SER A 29 -9.24 2.29 0.11
C SER A 29 -8.80 0.86 0.38
N ALA A 30 -9.75 -0.08 0.48
CA ALA A 30 -9.47 -1.50 0.63
C ALA A 30 -10.63 -2.35 0.11
N SER A 31 -10.29 -3.48 -0.50
CA SER A 31 -11.27 -4.50 -0.88
C SER A 31 -10.61 -5.87 -1.01
N PRO A 32 -11.37 -6.97 -0.91
CA PRO A 32 -10.89 -8.29 -1.29
C PRO A 32 -10.30 -8.28 -2.71
N MET A 33 -9.21 -9.03 -2.92
CA MET A 33 -8.56 -9.12 -4.23
C MET A 33 -9.30 -10.04 -5.21
N SER A 34 -10.20 -10.88 -4.70
CA SER A 34 -11.01 -11.82 -5.47
C SER A 34 -12.33 -12.09 -4.75
N GLU A 35 -13.35 -12.49 -5.47
CA GLU A 35 -14.67 -12.83 -4.91
C GLU A 35 -14.62 -14.16 -4.12
N ASP A 36 -13.76 -15.09 -4.52
CA ASP A 36 -13.63 -16.42 -3.91
C ASP A 36 -12.79 -16.44 -2.62
N ASN A 37 -12.09 -15.34 -2.31
CA ASN A 37 -11.19 -15.27 -1.16
C ASN A 37 -11.29 -13.93 -0.42
N LEU A 38 -12.06 -13.95 0.67
CA LEU A 38 -12.24 -12.81 1.56
C LEU A 38 -11.04 -12.55 2.49
N PHE A 39 -10.05 -13.44 2.56
CA PHE A 39 -8.92 -13.33 3.50
C PHE A 39 -7.70 -12.62 2.89
N VAL A 40 -7.76 -12.17 1.63
CA VAL A 40 -6.68 -11.43 0.98
C VAL A 40 -7.23 -10.16 0.36
N TRP A 41 -6.81 -9.01 0.89
CA TRP A 41 -7.29 -7.69 0.47
C TRP A 41 -6.17 -6.87 -0.15
N GLY A 42 -6.55 -6.10 -1.15
CA GLY A 42 -5.75 -5.01 -1.69
C GLY A 42 -6.15 -3.71 -1.01
N GLY A 43 -5.18 -3.04 -0.41
CA GLY A 43 -5.32 -1.71 0.19
C GLY A 43 -4.55 -0.66 -0.60
N THR A 44 -5.03 0.57 -0.61
CA THR A 44 -4.32 1.74 -1.15
C THR A 44 -4.38 2.87 -0.14
N VAL A 45 -3.25 3.52 0.11
CA VAL A 45 -3.14 4.73 0.92
C VAL A 45 -2.59 5.84 0.03
N PHE A 46 -3.26 6.98 0.02
CA PHE A 46 -2.76 8.20 -0.60
C PHE A 46 -1.86 8.92 0.41
N GLY A 47 -0.71 9.38 -0.08
CA GLY A 47 0.23 10.16 0.71
C GLY A 47 -0.46 11.39 1.32
N PRO A 48 -0.32 11.65 2.63
CA PRO A 48 -0.89 12.84 3.25
C PRO A 48 -0.32 14.14 2.65
N ASP A 49 -1.19 15.15 2.53
CA ASP A 49 -0.82 16.49 2.10
C ASP A 49 0.16 17.13 3.10
N ASP A 50 0.97 18.09 2.63
CA ASP A 50 1.99 18.79 3.41
C ASP A 50 3.10 17.87 3.95
N THR A 51 3.26 16.69 3.37
CA THR A 51 4.32 15.73 3.75
C THR A 51 5.19 15.33 2.56
N ALA A 52 6.34 14.72 2.84
CA ALA A 52 7.20 14.19 1.77
C ALA A 52 6.55 13.05 0.97
N TRP A 53 5.43 12.49 1.47
CA TRP A 53 4.68 11.41 0.85
C TRP A 53 3.57 11.90 -0.08
N GLU A 54 3.24 13.20 -0.03
CA GLU A 54 2.19 13.86 -0.82
C GLU A 54 2.26 13.48 -2.30
N GLY A 55 1.09 13.28 -2.90
CA GLY A 55 0.97 12.88 -4.31
C GLY A 55 1.32 11.41 -4.58
N GLY A 56 1.89 10.67 -3.63
CA GLY A 56 2.18 9.25 -3.79
C GLY A 56 0.97 8.34 -3.58
N ILE A 57 0.99 7.18 -4.22
CA ILE A 57 -0.02 6.11 -4.12
C ILE A 57 0.65 4.85 -3.59
N TYR A 58 0.32 4.44 -2.36
CA TYR A 58 0.96 3.33 -1.68
C TYR A 58 0.01 2.14 -1.62
N SER A 59 0.22 1.17 -2.52
CA SER A 59 -0.54 -0.09 -2.54
C SER A 59 0.05 -1.11 -1.57
N MET A 60 -0.83 -1.89 -0.94
CA MET A 60 -0.45 -2.93 0.00
C MET A 60 -1.41 -4.12 -0.07
N ARG A 61 -0.94 -5.26 0.40
CA ARG A 61 -1.70 -6.49 0.59
C ARG A 61 -1.91 -6.73 2.08
N LEU A 62 -3.16 -6.93 2.47
CA LEU A 62 -3.55 -7.37 3.80
C LEU A 62 -3.95 -8.84 3.71
N THR A 63 -3.30 -9.69 4.51
CA THR A 63 -3.56 -11.13 4.55
C THR A 63 -4.10 -11.49 5.93
N PHE A 64 -5.35 -11.90 5.99
CA PHE A 64 -6.06 -12.30 7.19
C PHE A 64 -5.93 -13.81 7.41
N THR A 65 -6.04 -14.24 8.66
CA THR A 65 -6.14 -15.65 9.03
C THR A 65 -7.55 -15.94 9.55
N ASP A 66 -7.87 -17.22 9.74
CA ASP A 66 -9.12 -17.67 10.38
C ASP A 66 -9.25 -17.23 11.85
N GLN A 67 -8.19 -16.64 12.42
CA GLN A 67 -8.15 -16.06 13.76
C GLN A 67 -8.41 -14.54 13.77
N TYR A 68 -8.72 -13.90 12.63
CA TYR A 68 -9.15 -12.51 12.65
C TYR A 68 -10.55 -12.40 13.29
N PRO A 69 -10.82 -11.44 14.21
CA PRO A 69 -10.00 -10.29 14.60
C PRO A 69 -9.11 -10.51 15.83
N ASP A 70 -9.06 -11.71 16.41
CA ASP A 70 -8.23 -11.99 17.59
C ASP A 70 -6.74 -11.83 17.28
N LYS A 71 -6.34 -12.15 16.05
CA LYS A 71 -5.00 -11.86 15.52
C LYS A 71 -5.05 -10.82 14.40
N PRO A 72 -4.05 -9.93 14.34
CA PRO A 72 -3.95 -8.94 13.28
C PRO A 72 -3.68 -9.58 11.91
N PRO A 73 -4.04 -8.90 10.81
CA PRO A 73 -3.59 -9.30 9.50
C PRO A 73 -2.08 -9.07 9.33
N ARG A 74 -1.48 -9.82 8.40
CA ARG A 74 -0.16 -9.48 7.87
C ARG A 74 -0.32 -8.41 6.80
N VAL A 75 0.47 -7.35 6.90
CA VAL A 75 0.45 -6.23 5.94
C VAL A 75 1.79 -6.12 5.24
N ARG A 76 1.75 -6.00 3.91
CA ARG A 76 2.92 -5.85 3.07
C ARG A 76 2.65 -4.86 1.94
N PHE A 77 3.51 -3.87 1.77
CA PHE A 77 3.46 -2.98 0.63
C PHE A 77 3.82 -3.72 -0.67
N THR A 78 3.09 -3.41 -1.73
CA THR A 78 3.22 -4.05 -3.04
C THR A 78 3.43 -3.02 -4.13
N SER A 79 4.29 -3.35 -5.09
CA SER A 79 4.48 -2.54 -6.31
C SER A 79 3.41 -2.78 -7.38
N GLU A 80 2.54 -3.78 -7.20
CA GLU A 80 1.38 -4.00 -8.06
C GLU A 80 0.23 -3.10 -7.62
N MET A 81 -0.16 -2.17 -8.49
CA MET A 81 -1.42 -1.44 -8.36
C MET A 81 -2.57 -2.44 -8.55
N VAL A 82 -3.47 -2.52 -7.58
CA VAL A 82 -4.67 -3.36 -7.68
C VAL A 82 -5.55 -2.78 -8.79
N ARG A 83 -5.78 -3.54 -9.87
CA ARG A 83 -6.65 -3.07 -10.97
C ARG A 83 -8.02 -2.69 -10.40
N GLY A 84 -8.42 -1.44 -10.59
CA GLY A 84 -9.74 -0.94 -10.19
C GLY A 84 -9.84 -0.30 -8.79
N SER A 85 -8.76 -0.19 -8.01
CA SER A 85 -8.80 0.41 -6.66
C SER A 85 -8.56 1.92 -6.60
N VAL A 86 -8.24 2.56 -7.73
CA VAL A 86 -8.08 4.02 -7.81
C VAL A 86 -9.39 4.62 -8.33
N PRO A 87 -10.16 5.37 -7.53
CA PRO A 87 -11.29 6.12 -8.06
C PRO A 87 -10.78 7.08 -9.14
N ALA A 88 -11.41 7.08 -10.32
CA ALA A 88 -11.03 7.89 -11.49
C ALA A 88 -10.92 9.41 -11.23
N ARG A 89 -11.30 9.87 -10.04
CA ARG A 89 -11.15 11.24 -9.57
C ARG A 89 -9.75 11.54 -9.02
N ALA A 90 -9.04 10.56 -8.45
CA ALA A 90 -7.68 10.74 -7.91
C ALA A 90 -6.60 10.84 -9.00
N VAL A 91 -6.85 10.23 -10.18
CA VAL A 91 -5.91 10.26 -11.32
C VAL A 91 -5.83 11.65 -11.97
N ARG A 92 -6.85 12.51 -11.78
CA ARG A 92 -6.95 13.80 -12.49
C ARG A 92 -6.02 14.89 -11.92
N SER A 93 -5.57 14.79 -10.67
CA SER A 93 -4.60 15.74 -10.11
C SER A 93 -3.15 15.45 -10.51
N ALA A 94 -2.82 14.23 -10.93
CA ALA A 94 -1.45 13.86 -11.33
C ALA A 94 -1.18 14.03 -12.85
N ALA A 95 -2.24 14.01 -13.68
CA ALA A 95 -2.10 13.97 -15.14
C ALA A 95 -2.00 15.35 -15.83
N ALA A 96 -2.09 16.46 -15.10
CA ALA A 96 -2.13 17.82 -15.68
C ALA A 96 -0.78 18.36 -16.18
N ALA A 97 0.28 17.54 -16.26
CA ALA A 97 1.65 17.99 -16.54
C ALA A 97 2.31 17.38 -17.79
N ARG A 98 1.57 16.96 -18.82
CA ARG A 98 2.18 16.59 -20.11
C ARG A 98 1.31 17.01 -21.31
N GLY A 99 1.70 18.12 -21.94
CA GLY A 99 1.18 18.54 -23.22
C GLY A 99 1.98 17.97 -24.40
N GLY A 100 1.26 17.53 -25.42
CA GLY A 100 1.53 17.74 -26.85
C GLY A 100 2.63 16.92 -27.54
N GLY A 101 2.22 16.10 -28.53
CA GLY A 101 3.08 15.69 -29.64
C GLY A 101 2.77 14.32 -30.24
N GLU A 102 1.74 14.21 -31.09
CA GLU A 102 1.52 13.07 -31.98
C GLU A 102 2.36 13.22 -33.27
N CYS A 103 2.91 12.11 -33.77
CA CYS A 103 3.38 11.98 -35.16
C CYS A 103 3.02 10.57 -35.69
N PRO A 104 2.51 10.45 -36.94
CA PRO A 104 2.02 9.19 -37.50
C PRO A 104 3.05 8.46 -38.37
N GLY A 105 2.91 7.14 -38.54
CA GLY A 105 3.63 6.38 -39.58
C GLY A 105 3.81 4.90 -39.27
N ALA A 106 3.42 4.04 -40.21
CA ALA A 106 3.13 2.61 -40.07
C ALA A 106 4.34 1.65 -39.98
N LEU A 107 4.02 0.43 -39.52
CA LEU A 107 4.85 -0.75 -39.18
C LEU A 107 5.62 -1.39 -40.34
N PRO A 108 6.67 -2.18 -40.01
CA PRO A 108 6.63 -3.61 -40.39
C PRO A 108 6.83 -4.53 -39.17
N GLY A 109 6.17 -5.70 -39.22
CA GLY A 109 5.94 -6.59 -38.06
C GLY A 109 7.19 -7.26 -37.48
N PRO A 110 7.20 -7.59 -36.17
CA PRO A 110 8.40 -8.11 -35.53
C PRO A 110 8.51 -9.64 -35.60
N ALA A 111 9.72 -10.10 -35.89
CA ALA A 111 10.19 -11.44 -35.54
C ALA A 111 9.99 -11.67 -34.03
N ARG A 112 9.52 -12.87 -33.67
CA ARG A 112 9.24 -13.26 -32.29
C ARG A 112 10.51 -13.10 -31.43
N PRO A 113 10.52 -12.25 -30.39
CA PRO A 113 11.69 -12.09 -29.53
C PRO A 113 11.89 -13.34 -28.66
N PRO A 114 13.13 -13.61 -28.20
CA PRO A 114 13.36 -14.69 -27.23
C PRO A 114 12.55 -14.43 -25.96
N SER A 115 12.04 -15.51 -25.35
CA SER A 115 11.24 -15.47 -24.13
C SER A 115 12.09 -15.02 -22.94
N ILE A 116 12.35 -13.71 -22.85
CA ILE A 116 12.85 -13.08 -21.65
C ILE A 116 11.62 -12.88 -20.78
N SER A 117 11.51 -13.65 -19.69
CA SER A 117 10.55 -13.38 -18.63
C SER A 117 10.58 -11.88 -18.32
N PRO A 118 9.43 -11.19 -18.23
CA PRO A 118 9.44 -9.76 -17.98
C PRO A 118 10.29 -9.47 -16.73
N PRO A 119 11.13 -8.42 -16.73
CA PRO A 119 11.84 -8.04 -15.52
C PRO A 119 10.81 -7.85 -14.40
N PRO A 120 11.08 -8.31 -13.16
CA PRO A 120 10.17 -8.08 -12.06
C PRO A 120 9.86 -6.58 -12.00
N PRO A 121 8.60 -6.17 -11.77
CA PRO A 121 8.25 -4.76 -11.72
C PRO A 121 9.21 -4.04 -10.77
N PRO A 122 9.69 -2.83 -11.11
CA PRO A 122 10.65 -2.11 -10.29
C PRO A 122 10.03 -1.92 -8.91
N ARG A 123 10.60 -2.57 -7.90
CA ARG A 123 10.17 -2.38 -6.51
C ARG A 123 10.78 -1.07 -6.02
N PRO A 124 10.01 -0.06 -5.59
CA PRO A 124 10.51 0.85 -4.59
C PRO A 124 10.10 0.28 -3.22
N PRO A 125 10.98 -0.41 -2.48
CA PRO A 125 10.78 -0.52 -1.04
C PRO A 125 10.73 0.89 -0.51
N GLN A 126 9.63 1.20 0.15
CA GLN A 126 9.34 2.51 0.69
C GLN A 126 10.48 2.87 1.64
N PHE A 127 11.19 3.96 1.32
CA PHE A 127 12.29 4.42 2.15
C PHE A 127 11.70 4.97 3.46
N HIS A 128 11.51 4.10 4.45
CA HIS A 128 10.76 4.36 5.66
C HIS A 128 11.33 3.59 6.85
N PRO A 129 11.45 4.19 8.05
CA PRO A 129 12.06 3.53 9.22
C PRO A 129 11.42 2.19 9.63
N ASN A 130 10.10 2.04 9.47
CA ASN A 130 9.34 0.84 9.88
C ASN A 130 8.93 -0.11 8.74
N ILE A 131 9.54 0.02 7.55
CA ILE A 131 9.25 -0.85 6.40
C ILE A 131 10.50 -1.64 6.04
N TYR A 132 10.39 -2.96 6.00
CA TYR A 132 11.49 -3.84 5.57
C TYR A 132 11.74 -3.72 4.05
N PRO A 133 12.94 -4.10 3.55
CA PRO A 133 13.25 -4.07 2.11
C PRO A 133 12.32 -4.92 1.24
N ASP A 134 11.64 -5.92 1.81
CA ASP A 134 10.65 -6.74 1.12
C ASP A 134 9.26 -6.09 1.09
N GLY A 135 9.06 -4.93 1.73
CA GLY A 135 7.80 -4.20 1.85
C GLY A 135 6.96 -4.61 3.06
N THR A 136 7.40 -5.56 3.88
CA THR A 136 6.66 -5.97 5.08
C THR A 136 6.73 -4.86 6.14
N LEU A 137 5.62 -4.60 6.84
CA LEU A 137 5.61 -3.71 7.99
C LEU A 137 6.25 -4.37 9.22
N CYS A 138 6.94 -3.60 10.05
CA CYS A 138 7.45 -4.09 11.33
C CYS A 138 6.32 -4.71 12.17
N MET A 139 6.54 -5.93 12.66
CA MET A 139 5.55 -6.71 13.43
C MET A 139 5.07 -5.95 14.67
N ASP A 140 5.99 -5.32 15.39
CA ASP A 140 5.77 -4.59 16.64
C ASP A 140 4.74 -3.45 16.46
N LEU A 141 4.62 -2.91 15.24
CA LEU A 141 3.72 -1.80 14.96
C LEU A 141 2.24 -2.18 15.04
N ILE A 142 1.90 -3.39 14.56
CA ILE A 142 0.50 -3.83 14.49
C ILE A 142 0.20 -4.83 15.60
N GLN A 143 1.17 -5.65 16.03
CA GLN A 143 0.92 -6.74 16.96
C GLN A 143 0.95 -6.33 18.44
N ASP A 144 1.91 -5.50 18.85
CA ASP A 144 2.14 -5.25 20.30
C ASP A 144 1.01 -4.44 20.95
N ASN A 145 0.27 -3.69 20.15
CA ASN A 145 -0.90 -2.93 20.60
C ASN A 145 -2.18 -3.38 19.89
N TRP A 146 -2.24 -4.61 19.37
CA TRP A 146 -3.42 -5.12 18.66
C TRP A 146 -4.61 -5.28 19.61
N SER A 147 -5.78 -4.87 19.14
CA SER A 147 -7.05 -5.16 19.78
C SER A 147 -8.08 -5.60 18.74
N PRO A 148 -8.90 -6.62 19.03
CA PRO A 148 -9.94 -7.09 18.10
C PRO A 148 -10.97 -6.03 17.70
N ILE A 149 -11.01 -4.89 18.39
CA ILE A 149 -11.86 -3.75 18.05
C ILE A 149 -11.40 -3.04 16.76
N TYR A 150 -10.14 -3.20 16.35
CA TYR A 150 -9.61 -2.55 15.16
C TYR A 150 -10.17 -3.19 13.89
N SER A 151 -10.70 -2.35 13.01
CA SER A 151 -11.18 -2.70 11.67
C SER A 151 -10.08 -2.49 10.62
N VAL A 152 -10.32 -3.01 9.41
CA VAL A 152 -9.50 -2.71 8.22
C VAL A 152 -9.31 -1.19 8.01
N CYS A 153 -10.36 -0.40 8.25
CA CYS A 153 -10.30 1.05 8.18
C CYS A 153 -9.27 1.64 9.16
N SER A 154 -9.36 1.28 10.45
CA SER A 154 -8.42 1.78 11.47
C SER A 154 -6.98 1.31 11.22
N ILE A 155 -6.80 0.11 10.65
CA ILE A 155 -5.47 -0.39 10.25
C ILE A 155 -4.87 0.53 9.16
N LEU A 156 -5.63 0.83 8.10
CA LEU A 156 -5.13 1.68 7.02
C LEU A 156 -4.88 3.12 7.46
N ILE A 157 -5.71 3.66 8.34
CA ILE A 157 -5.49 4.98 8.94
C ILE A 157 -4.19 4.97 9.76
N ALA A 158 -3.97 3.96 10.60
CA ALA A 158 -2.75 3.83 11.38
C ALA A 158 -1.50 3.74 10.49
N ILE A 159 -1.57 2.99 9.38
CA ILE A 159 -0.49 2.92 8.39
C ILE A 159 -0.25 4.28 7.72
N ARG A 160 -1.30 5.02 7.37
CA ARG A 160 -1.19 6.38 6.82
C ARG A 160 -0.51 7.33 7.81
N SER A 161 -0.87 7.26 9.09
CA SER A 161 -0.21 8.04 10.15
C SER A 161 1.26 7.65 10.32
N LEU A 162 1.57 6.35 10.27
CA LEU A 162 2.93 5.84 10.37
C LEU A 162 3.86 6.45 9.32
N LEU A 163 3.41 6.57 8.06
CA LEU A 163 4.22 7.16 7.00
C LEU A 163 4.77 8.54 7.42
N THR A 164 3.96 9.31 8.14
CA THR A 164 4.30 10.67 8.57
C THR A 164 5.03 10.73 9.90
N ASP A 165 4.75 9.81 10.81
CA ASP A 165 5.33 9.75 12.15
C ASP A 165 5.89 8.35 12.45
N PRO A 166 7.09 8.03 11.91
CA PRO A 166 7.70 6.72 12.07
C PRO A 166 8.26 6.50 13.48
N ASN A 167 8.17 5.26 13.96
CA ASN A 167 8.86 4.83 15.18
C ASN A 167 10.34 4.52 14.89
N CYS A 168 11.25 5.33 15.42
CA CYS A 168 12.70 5.15 15.21
C CYS A 168 13.42 4.35 16.33
N ALA A 169 12.71 3.88 17.36
CA ALA A 169 13.32 3.17 18.49
C ALA A 169 13.81 1.76 18.12
N SER A 170 13.09 1.07 17.23
CA SER A 170 13.46 -0.24 16.68
C SER A 170 13.15 -0.27 15.17
N PRO A 171 14.00 0.36 14.33
CA PRO A 171 13.69 0.56 12.93
C PRO A 171 13.97 -0.70 12.10
N ALA A 172 13.01 -1.08 11.26
CA ALA A 172 13.18 -2.07 10.20
C ALA A 172 14.19 -1.60 9.13
N ASN A 173 14.33 -0.28 8.96
CA ASN A 173 15.29 0.36 8.08
C ASN A 173 16.13 1.39 8.85
N PRO A 174 17.33 1.01 9.35
CA PRO A 174 18.19 1.90 10.12
C PRO A 174 18.66 3.14 9.34
N GLU A 175 18.88 3.02 8.02
CA GLU A 175 19.29 4.16 7.18
C GLU A 175 18.19 5.22 7.12
N ALA A 176 16.94 4.78 6.88
CA ALA A 176 15.78 5.67 6.87
C ALA A 176 15.55 6.31 8.23
N ALA A 177 15.68 5.54 9.33
CA ALA A 177 15.54 6.04 10.69
C ALA A 177 16.61 7.07 11.05
N HIS A 178 17.87 6.80 10.68
CA HIS A 178 18.97 7.73 10.91
C HIS A 178 18.74 9.03 10.16
N LEU A 179 18.45 8.97 8.85
CA LEU A 179 18.18 10.17 8.05
C LEU A 179 16.95 10.94 8.53
N TYR A 180 15.90 10.25 8.97
CA TYR A 180 14.72 10.91 9.54
C TYR A 180 15.07 11.75 10.77
N GLN A 181 15.97 11.25 11.62
CA GLN A 181 16.40 11.91 12.86
C GLN A 181 17.47 12.99 12.63
N THR A 182 18.40 12.80 11.69
CA THR A 182 19.58 13.67 11.53
C THR A 182 19.47 14.68 10.38
N ASP A 183 18.80 14.33 9.28
CA ASP A 183 18.62 15.20 8.12
C ASP A 183 17.23 14.98 7.46
N LYS A 184 16.21 15.57 8.09
CA LYS A 184 14.82 15.52 7.62
C LYS A 184 14.66 16.05 6.19
N LYS A 185 15.55 16.95 5.73
CA LYS A 185 15.53 17.49 4.36
C LYS A 185 16.02 16.45 3.36
N GLN A 186 17.10 15.72 3.65
CA GLN A 186 17.58 14.62 2.81
C GLN A 186 16.60 13.45 2.83
N TYR A 187 16.06 13.09 4.00
CA TYR A 187 14.99 12.10 4.11
C TYR A 187 13.81 12.45 3.20
N GLY A 188 13.26 13.67 3.33
CA GLY A 188 12.15 14.12 2.50
C GLY A 188 12.45 14.12 1.00
N ARG A 189 13.68 14.41 0.58
CA ARG A 189 14.09 14.30 -0.84
C ARG A 189 14.05 12.86 -1.35
N ARG A 190 14.46 11.88 -0.54
CA ARG A 190 14.40 10.45 -0.90
C ARG A 190 12.96 9.95 -0.96
N VAL A 191 12.14 10.32 0.03
CA VAL A 191 10.71 9.94 0.07
C VAL A 191 9.95 10.50 -1.12
N ARG A 192 10.13 11.79 -1.47
CA ARG A 192 9.47 12.37 -2.66
C ARG A 192 9.79 11.62 -3.95
N ARG A 193 11.05 11.18 -4.13
CA ARG A 193 11.43 10.36 -5.29
C ARG A 193 10.73 9.00 -5.30
N VAL A 194 10.42 8.43 -4.14
CA VAL A 194 9.62 7.20 -4.03
C VAL A 194 8.16 7.51 -4.37
N ALA A 195 7.60 8.61 -3.86
CA ALA A 195 6.24 9.06 -4.14
C ALA A 195 6.02 9.29 -5.65
N GLU A 196 6.92 10.00 -6.32
CA GLU A 196 6.86 10.23 -7.78
C GLU A 196 6.80 8.93 -8.59
N LYS A 197 7.61 7.93 -8.20
CA LYS A 197 7.64 6.62 -8.87
C LYS A 197 6.40 5.77 -8.62
N SER A 198 5.66 6.05 -7.56
CA SER A 198 4.45 5.29 -7.23
C SER A 198 3.26 5.62 -8.14
N VAL A 199 3.32 6.78 -8.82
CA VAL A 199 2.26 7.26 -9.74
C VAL A 199 2.60 6.99 -11.21
N GLY A 200 3.89 6.94 -11.55
CA GLY A 200 4.38 6.71 -12.91
C GLY A 200 4.64 5.24 -13.22
N GLY A 201 3.56 4.50 -13.51
CA GLY A 201 3.59 3.18 -14.16
C GLY A 201 3.17 3.26 -15.61
#